data_AF-A0A939B8K6-F1
#
_entry.id   AF-A0A939B8K6-F1
#
_cell.length_a   1.000
_cell.length_b   1.000
_cell.length_c   1.000
_cell.angle_alpha   90.00
_cell.angle_beta   90.00
_cell.angle_gamma   90.00
#
_symmetry.space_group_name_H-M   'P 1'
#
loop_
_entity.id
_entity.type
_entity.pdbx_description
1 polymer ?
#
loop_
_entity_poly.entity_id
_entity_poly.type
_entity_poly.pdbx_seq_one_letter_code
_entity_poly.pdbx_strand_id
1 'polypeptide(L)'
;MNIDLLTPAELEQLRELINVSEKIVLCCHRSPDGDAIGSVLGWAEFLRTQGKVPVAVIPDAYPDFLQWMPGTERLLRYDKHENFANEILADADLIFCLDFNTASRTDKMAGHITEAKAKKVMIDHHLNPDMDTVMCISHPEACSTCELVFRLIWQLGCFENVTKKCAVPLYCGMMTDTGGFTYNSTRPEIFFIISQLLTKHINKDKIYRNVYNNYSEWRMRLTGYVLYQKMVVMAEHNACYFVLTREDLRRFHYIKGDAEGLVNMPLQIKGTKLSISLREDTEHDNIVWVSLRSVDDFPCNLMAEQYFNGGGHLNASGGRLECSIEEAEAIVCRAIEEFCKGR
;
A
#
# COMPACT_ATOMS: atom_id res chain seq x y z
N MET A 1 -5.75 -8.89 25.84
CA MET A 1 -5.81 -9.53 24.51
C MET A 1 -4.38 -9.81 24.10
N ASN A 2 -4.04 -11.03 23.70
CA ASN A 2 -2.70 -11.33 23.21
C ASN A 2 -2.61 -10.90 21.74
N ILE A 3 -1.73 -9.97 21.42
CA ILE A 3 -1.48 -9.47 20.06
C ILE A 3 -0.03 -9.69 19.66
N ASP A 4 0.62 -10.67 20.26
CA ASP A 4 2.02 -11.01 20.04
C ASP A 4 2.21 -11.59 18.63
N LEU A 5 3.29 -11.18 17.94
CA LEU A 5 3.71 -11.69 16.63
C LEU A 5 4.90 -12.64 16.79
N LEU A 6 5.93 -12.17 17.49
CA LEU A 6 7.22 -12.82 17.61
C LEU A 6 7.31 -13.74 18.82
N THR A 7 8.06 -14.82 18.69
CA THR A 7 8.56 -15.60 19.83
C THR A 7 9.53 -14.77 20.68
N PRO A 8 9.79 -15.15 21.95
CA PRO A 8 10.75 -14.43 22.79
C PRO A 8 12.16 -14.33 22.18
N ALA A 9 12.62 -15.36 21.46
CA ALA A 9 13.93 -15.36 20.81
C ALA A 9 13.99 -14.38 19.63
N GLU A 10 12.95 -14.37 18.78
CA GLU A 10 12.83 -13.42 17.66
C GLU A 10 12.71 -11.97 18.15
N LEU A 11 11.96 -11.76 19.23
CA LEU A 11 11.83 -10.43 19.84
C LEU A 11 13.18 -9.92 20.37
N GLU A 12 13.99 -10.78 20.98
CA GLU A 12 15.34 -10.43 21.42
C GLU A 12 16.28 -10.20 20.23
N GLN A 13 16.18 -11.02 19.17
CA GLN A 13 16.92 -10.80 17.93
C GLN A 13 16.60 -9.44 17.31
N LEU A 14 15.32 -9.06 17.22
CA LEU A 14 14.91 -7.73 16.72
C LEU A 14 15.47 -6.60 17.58
N ARG A 15 15.41 -6.76 18.91
CA ARG A 15 15.97 -5.80 19.87
C ARG A 15 17.48 -5.64 19.68
N GLU A 16 18.21 -6.74 19.53
CA GLU A 16 19.65 -6.74 19.28
C GLU A 16 19.99 -6.04 17.97
N LEU A 17 19.30 -6.39 16.87
CA LEU A 17 19.48 -5.75 15.56
C LEU A 17 19.32 -4.23 15.65
N ILE A 18 18.26 -3.74 16.32
CA ILE A 18 18.06 -2.31 16.51
C ILE A 18 19.18 -1.71 17.37
N ASN A 19 19.56 -2.34 18.47
CA ASN A 19 20.52 -1.80 19.42
C ASN A 19 21.91 -1.63 18.82
N VAL A 20 22.41 -2.62 18.06
CA VAL A 20 23.78 -2.60 17.52
C VAL A 20 23.93 -1.73 16.27
N SER A 21 22.85 -1.42 15.56
CA SER A 21 22.91 -0.63 14.33
C SER A 21 22.91 0.87 14.60
N GLU A 22 23.77 1.61 13.90
CA GLU A 22 23.85 3.07 13.99
C GLU A 22 23.15 3.73 12.80
N LYS A 23 23.39 3.20 11.60
CA LYS A 23 22.85 3.69 10.33
C LYS A 23 21.69 2.82 9.87
N ILE A 24 20.47 3.26 10.20
CA ILE A 24 19.24 2.54 9.91
C ILE A 24 18.52 3.21 8.73
N VAL A 25 18.17 2.42 7.72
CA VAL A 25 17.36 2.86 6.58
C VAL A 25 16.00 2.17 6.60
N LEU A 26 14.95 2.90 6.25
CA LEU A 26 13.59 2.39 6.09
C LEU A 26 13.16 2.55 4.64
N CYS A 27 12.65 1.50 4.03
CA CYS A 27 12.16 1.49 2.66
C CYS A 27 10.73 0.97 2.57
N CYS A 28 10.03 1.32 1.50
CA CYS A 28 8.72 0.78 1.14
C CYS A 28 8.60 0.57 -0.38
N HIS A 29 7.45 0.07 -0.84
CA HIS A 29 7.19 -0.16 -2.27
C HIS A 29 7.03 1.14 -3.08
N ARG A 30 7.09 0.99 -4.42
CA ARG A 30 6.82 2.04 -5.40
C ARG A 30 5.34 2.44 -5.42
N SER A 31 5.07 3.70 -5.71
CA SER A 31 3.76 4.35 -5.55
C SER A 31 3.22 4.11 -4.15
N PRO A 32 3.97 4.51 -3.10
CA PRO A 32 3.61 4.19 -1.74
C PRO A 32 2.29 4.84 -1.36
N ASP A 33 1.45 4.06 -0.71
CA ASP A 33 0.11 4.45 -0.26
C ASP A 33 0.11 4.77 1.24
N GLY A 34 -1.09 4.82 1.84
CA GLY A 34 -1.23 5.15 3.25
C GLY A 34 -0.57 4.14 4.19
N ASP A 35 -0.50 2.85 3.84
CA ASP A 35 0.10 1.83 4.69
C ASP A 35 1.63 1.82 4.58
N ALA A 36 2.15 1.89 3.36
CA ALA A 36 3.58 2.06 3.12
C ALA A 36 4.14 3.30 3.82
N ILE A 37 3.51 4.46 3.64
CA ILE A 37 3.96 5.70 4.29
C ILE A 37 3.70 5.64 5.80
N GLY A 38 2.55 5.10 6.22
CA GLY A 38 2.16 4.97 7.61
C GLY A 38 3.14 4.12 8.43
N SER A 39 3.53 2.97 7.89
CA SER A 39 4.40 2.00 8.53
C SER A 39 5.83 2.54 8.64
N VAL A 40 6.36 3.13 7.56
CA VAL A 40 7.67 3.80 7.54
C VAL A 40 7.72 4.93 8.57
N LEU A 41 6.74 5.83 8.59
CA LEU A 41 6.74 6.97 9.52
C LEU A 41 6.54 6.53 10.98
N GLY A 42 5.62 5.58 11.21
CA GLY A 42 5.35 5.01 12.53
C GLY A 42 6.58 4.33 13.12
N TRP A 43 7.25 3.48 12.33
CA TRP A 43 8.48 2.80 12.74
C TRP A 43 9.65 3.76 12.90
N ALA A 44 9.79 4.76 12.02
CA ALA A 44 10.80 5.81 12.17
C ALA A 44 10.68 6.56 13.49
N GLU A 45 9.46 6.95 13.86
CA GLU A 45 9.23 7.66 15.11
C GLU A 45 9.50 6.77 16.32
N PHE A 46 9.10 5.50 16.28
CA PHE A 46 9.46 4.54 17.31
C PHE A 46 10.99 4.43 17.48
N LEU A 47 11.73 4.21 16.39
CA LEU A 47 13.19 4.12 16.44
C LEU A 47 13.85 5.38 17.01
N ARG A 48 13.29 6.57 16.75
CA ARG A 48 13.75 7.83 17.39
C ARG A 48 13.56 7.83 18.90
N THR A 49 12.46 7.26 19.40
CA THR A 49 12.29 7.08 20.86
C THR A 49 13.33 6.14 21.47
N GLN A 50 13.95 5.27 20.66
CA GLN A 50 15.05 4.39 21.04
C GLN A 50 16.44 5.03 20.84
N GLY A 51 16.50 6.34 20.58
CA GLY A 51 17.75 7.08 20.39
C GLY A 51 18.41 6.90 19.01
N LYS A 52 17.69 6.31 18.04
CA LYS A 52 18.18 6.12 16.67
C LYS A 52 17.77 7.28 15.76
N VAL A 53 18.45 7.43 14.62
CA VAL A 53 18.14 8.46 13.61
C VAL A 53 17.94 7.78 12.25
N PRO A 54 16.80 7.11 12.02
CA PRO A 54 16.58 6.40 10.77
C PRO A 54 16.36 7.36 9.61
N VAL A 55 16.85 6.98 8.43
CA VAL A 55 16.57 7.66 7.15
C VAL A 55 15.54 6.86 6.37
N ALA A 56 14.41 7.48 6.06
CA ALA A 56 13.37 6.85 5.26
C ALA A 56 13.57 7.22 3.78
N VAL A 57 13.77 6.20 2.93
CA VAL A 57 13.97 6.33 1.49
C VAL A 57 12.79 5.69 0.78
N ILE A 58 12.08 6.45 -0.04
CA ILE A 58 10.92 5.97 -0.80
C ILE A 58 11.22 6.03 -2.31
N PRO A 59 10.70 5.10 -3.13
CA PRO A 59 11.03 5.06 -4.56
C PRO A 59 10.60 6.31 -5.33
N ASP A 60 9.38 6.78 -5.12
CA ASP A 60 8.75 7.84 -5.92
C ASP A 60 7.69 8.64 -5.12
N ALA A 61 6.92 9.48 -5.82
CA ALA A 61 5.85 10.27 -5.22
C ALA A 61 4.73 9.40 -4.63
N TYR A 62 4.25 9.80 -3.45
CA TYR A 62 3.00 9.36 -2.84
C TYR A 62 1.88 10.40 -3.06
N PRO A 63 0.60 10.03 -2.87
CA PRO A 63 -0.53 10.95 -3.05
C PRO A 63 -0.51 12.17 -2.13
N ASP A 64 -0.93 13.33 -2.65
CA ASP A 64 -0.95 14.60 -1.90
C ASP A 64 -1.81 14.55 -0.63
N PHE A 65 -2.86 13.72 -0.62
CA PHE A 65 -3.72 13.53 0.54
C PHE A 65 -3.01 12.85 1.72
N LEU A 66 -1.74 12.43 1.60
CA LEU A 66 -0.92 11.90 2.68
C LEU A 66 0.08 12.91 3.23
N GLN A 67 0.34 14.03 2.54
CA GLN A 67 1.40 15.00 2.91
C GLN A 67 1.21 15.62 4.30
N TRP A 68 -0.02 15.67 4.81
CA TRP A 68 -0.33 16.21 6.13
C TRP A 68 0.17 15.34 7.30
N MET A 69 0.56 14.08 7.04
CA MET A 69 1.01 13.17 8.09
C MET A 69 2.32 13.66 8.73
N PRO A 70 2.49 13.54 10.07
CA PRO A 70 3.72 13.97 10.72
C PRO A 70 4.95 13.20 10.23
N GLY A 71 6.01 13.91 9.84
CA GLY A 71 7.29 13.31 9.46
C GLY A 71 7.46 13.08 7.95
N THR A 72 6.43 13.35 7.14
CA THR A 72 6.49 13.27 5.67
C THR A 72 7.56 14.19 5.08
N GLU A 73 7.85 15.31 5.74
CA GLU A 73 8.89 16.27 5.35
C GLU A 73 10.31 15.69 5.40
N ARG A 74 10.49 14.53 6.03
CA ARG A 74 11.78 13.82 6.18
C ARG A 74 11.97 12.66 5.22
N LEU A 75 10.96 12.35 4.39
CA LEU A 75 11.04 11.27 3.42
C LEU A 75 11.99 11.66 2.28
N LEU A 76 13.02 10.86 2.06
CA LEU A 76 13.93 11.03 0.93
C LEU A 76 13.34 10.34 -0.30
N ARG A 77 13.02 11.13 -1.33
CA ARG A 77 12.56 10.61 -2.62
C ARG A 77 13.72 10.16 -3.49
N TYR A 78 13.80 8.86 -3.74
CA TYR A 78 14.82 8.26 -4.59
C TYR A 78 14.78 8.85 -6.01
N ASP A 79 13.61 8.95 -6.63
CA ASP A 79 13.44 9.50 -7.97
C ASP A 79 13.86 10.98 -8.15
N LYS A 80 14.11 11.70 -7.04
CA LYS A 80 14.64 13.07 -7.04
C LYS A 80 16.08 13.18 -6.57
N HIS A 81 16.56 12.20 -5.81
CA HIS A 81 17.85 12.25 -5.12
C HIS A 81 18.61 10.91 -5.21
N GLU A 82 18.59 10.29 -6.38
CA GLU A 82 19.10 8.93 -6.63
C GLU A 82 20.53 8.70 -6.09
N ASN A 83 21.51 9.52 -6.49
CA ASN A 83 22.89 9.35 -6.05
C ASN A 83 23.04 9.40 -4.51
N PHE A 84 22.35 10.34 -3.86
CA PHE A 84 22.42 10.49 -2.41
C PHE A 84 21.72 9.32 -1.69
N ALA A 85 20.58 8.86 -2.22
CA ALA A 85 19.88 7.69 -1.69
C ALA A 85 20.73 6.42 -1.83
N ASN A 86 21.47 6.27 -2.93
CA ASN A 86 22.39 5.16 -3.16
C ASN A 86 23.53 5.12 -2.14
N GLU A 87 24.13 6.27 -1.83
CA GLU A 87 25.14 6.39 -0.78
C GLU A 87 24.58 5.97 0.58
N ILE A 88 23.38 6.43 0.93
CA ILE A 88 22.70 6.07 2.18
C ILE A 88 22.43 4.56 2.27
N LEU A 89 21.92 3.95 1.20
CA LEU A 89 21.64 2.51 1.16
C LEU A 89 22.92 1.66 1.26
N ALA A 90 23.99 2.08 0.60
CA ALA A 90 25.27 1.39 0.62
C ALA A 90 25.99 1.46 1.98
N ASP A 91 25.80 2.57 2.71
CA ASP A 91 26.41 2.84 4.01
C ASP A 91 25.56 2.36 5.20
N ALA A 92 24.37 1.79 4.97
CA ALA A 92 23.48 1.32 6.02
C ALA A 92 24.03 0.08 6.76
N ASP A 93 23.78 0.00 8.07
CA ASP A 93 24.02 -1.21 8.88
C ASP A 93 22.81 -2.14 8.86
N LEU A 94 21.61 -1.53 8.79
CA LEU A 94 20.32 -2.20 8.89
C LEU A 94 19.31 -1.52 7.98
N ILE A 95 18.63 -2.30 7.15
CA ILE A 95 17.52 -1.87 6.29
C ILE A 95 16.25 -2.55 6.78
N PHE A 96 15.22 -1.77 7.10
CA PHE A 96 13.87 -2.27 7.24
C PHE A 96 13.12 -2.15 5.92
N CYS A 97 12.63 -3.27 5.42
CA CYS A 97 11.77 -3.37 4.25
C CYS A 97 10.31 -3.45 4.72
N LEU A 98 9.59 -2.32 4.68
CA LEU A 98 8.22 -2.23 5.17
C LEU A 98 7.23 -2.25 4.01
N ASP A 99 6.23 -3.11 4.09
CA ASP A 99 5.11 -3.17 3.14
C ASP A 99 5.47 -3.63 1.72
N PHE A 100 6.53 -4.45 1.63
CA PHE A 100 6.85 -5.21 0.45
C PHE A 100 7.67 -6.45 0.78
N ASN A 101 7.53 -7.47 -0.04
CA ASN A 101 8.17 -8.76 0.18
C ASN A 101 9.04 -9.26 -0.96
N THR A 102 9.20 -8.46 -2.01
CA THR A 102 10.09 -8.71 -3.15
C THR A 102 10.79 -7.42 -3.55
N ALA A 103 12.09 -7.47 -3.82
CA ALA A 103 12.87 -6.26 -4.10
C ALA A 103 12.35 -5.49 -5.34
N SER A 104 11.81 -6.20 -6.33
CA SER A 104 11.22 -5.63 -7.55
C SER A 104 10.09 -4.62 -7.28
N ARG A 105 9.40 -4.73 -6.14
CA ARG A 105 8.37 -3.77 -5.70
C ARG A 105 8.92 -2.37 -5.41
N THR A 106 10.24 -2.22 -5.31
CA THR A 106 10.92 -0.93 -5.06
C THR A 106 11.52 -0.30 -6.33
N ASP A 107 11.25 -0.89 -7.50
CA ASP A 107 11.66 -0.37 -8.81
C ASP A 107 13.17 -0.11 -8.90
N LYS A 108 13.62 1.10 -9.23
CA LYS A 108 15.04 1.44 -9.37
C LYS A 108 15.87 1.20 -8.09
N MET A 109 15.23 1.17 -6.92
CA MET A 109 15.91 0.87 -5.66
C MET A 109 16.24 -0.63 -5.49
N ALA A 110 15.64 -1.53 -6.27
CA ALA A 110 15.70 -2.97 -6.05
C ALA A 110 17.13 -3.52 -6.02
N GLY A 111 17.96 -3.10 -6.98
CA GLY A 111 19.37 -3.50 -7.06
C GLY A 111 20.16 -3.04 -5.85
N HIS A 112 20.04 -1.76 -5.47
CA HIS A 112 20.74 -1.19 -4.33
C HIS A 112 20.31 -1.77 -2.99
N ILE A 113 19.02 -2.09 -2.81
CA ILE A 113 18.57 -2.81 -1.61
C ILE A 113 19.17 -4.22 -1.58
N THR A 114 19.13 -4.95 -2.71
CA THR A 114 19.60 -6.34 -2.78
C THR A 114 21.11 -6.44 -2.53
N GLU A 115 21.88 -5.56 -3.16
CA GLU A 115 23.35 -5.53 -3.09
C GLU A 115 23.90 -4.92 -1.80
N ALA A 116 23.07 -4.20 -1.02
CA ALA A 116 23.50 -3.62 0.25
C ALA A 116 24.01 -4.70 1.21
N LYS A 117 25.17 -4.44 1.81
CA LYS A 117 25.78 -5.33 2.84
C LYS A 117 25.02 -5.29 4.17
N ALA A 118 24.15 -4.30 4.34
CA ALA A 118 23.30 -4.14 5.51
C ALA A 118 22.50 -5.42 5.80
N LYS A 119 22.28 -5.68 7.09
CA LYS A 119 21.27 -6.66 7.51
C LYS A 119 19.89 -6.16 7.08
N LYS A 120 19.00 -7.06 6.68
CA LYS A 120 17.66 -6.71 6.18
C LYS A 120 16.59 -7.36 7.06
N VAL A 121 15.63 -6.55 7.52
CA VAL A 121 14.46 -7.03 8.26
C VAL A 121 13.22 -6.66 7.45
N MET A 122 12.43 -7.65 7.07
CA MET A 122 11.17 -7.41 6.35
C MET A 122 10.00 -7.44 7.33
N ILE A 123 9.10 -6.47 7.20
CA ILE A 123 7.84 -6.37 7.95
C ILE A 123 6.75 -6.16 6.90
N ASP A 124 5.96 -7.20 6.65
CA ASP A 124 5.02 -7.20 5.54
C ASP A 124 3.82 -8.12 5.77
N HIS A 125 2.70 -7.80 5.12
CA HIS A 125 1.45 -8.57 5.16
C HIS A 125 1.02 -9.09 3.77
N HIS A 126 1.86 -8.98 2.74
CA HIS A 126 1.55 -9.56 1.44
C HIS A 126 1.91 -11.06 1.41
N LEU A 127 1.27 -11.78 0.48
CA LEU A 127 1.51 -13.21 0.28
C LEU A 127 2.86 -13.47 -0.39
N ASN A 128 3.44 -14.63 -0.12
CA ASN A 128 4.61 -15.19 -0.82
C ASN A 128 5.87 -14.31 -0.75
N PRO A 129 6.47 -14.14 0.45
CA PRO A 129 7.69 -13.38 0.57
C PRO A 129 8.87 -14.04 -0.17
N ASP A 130 9.61 -13.24 -0.92
CA ASP A 130 10.77 -13.64 -1.71
C ASP A 130 11.85 -12.54 -1.65
N MET A 131 12.55 -12.53 -0.51
CA MET A 131 13.66 -11.62 -0.25
C MET A 131 14.61 -12.22 0.78
N ASP A 132 15.91 -12.08 0.54
CA ASP A 132 16.94 -12.47 1.50
C ASP A 132 16.98 -11.49 2.68
N THR A 133 16.59 -11.97 3.86
CA THR A 133 16.46 -11.18 5.08
C THR A 133 16.99 -11.95 6.28
N VAL A 134 17.62 -11.24 7.22
CA VAL A 134 18.06 -11.85 8.49
C VAL A 134 16.88 -12.12 9.42
N MET A 135 15.74 -11.47 9.16
CA MET A 135 14.49 -11.65 9.88
C MET A 135 13.31 -11.32 8.95
N CYS A 136 12.40 -12.28 8.82
CA CYS A 136 11.22 -12.20 7.96
C CYS A 136 9.96 -12.18 8.82
N ILE A 137 9.34 -11.00 9.00
CA ILE A 137 8.11 -10.81 9.77
C ILE A 137 6.96 -10.69 8.75
N SER A 138 6.45 -11.85 8.32
CA SER A 138 5.43 -11.98 7.27
C SER A 138 4.13 -12.50 7.85
N HIS A 139 3.09 -11.66 7.88
CA HIS A 139 1.79 -12.00 8.49
C HIS A 139 0.62 -11.63 7.56
N PRO A 140 0.29 -12.46 6.57
CA PRO A 140 -0.75 -12.16 5.59
C PRO A 140 -2.17 -12.05 6.15
N GLU A 141 -2.39 -12.51 7.37
CA GLU A 141 -3.64 -12.35 8.10
C GLU A 141 -3.82 -10.95 8.74
N ALA A 142 -2.77 -10.13 8.73
CA ALA A 142 -2.82 -8.75 9.22
C ALA A 142 -3.54 -7.84 8.22
N CYS A 143 -4.23 -6.83 8.76
CA CYS A 143 -4.97 -5.89 7.93
C CYS A 143 -4.12 -4.79 7.31
N SER A 144 -2.85 -4.72 7.66
CA SER A 144 -1.87 -3.74 7.18
C SER A 144 -0.49 -4.02 7.79
N THR A 145 0.57 -3.55 7.15
CA THR A 145 1.90 -3.44 7.73
C THR A 145 1.90 -2.50 8.96
N CYS A 146 1.05 -1.46 8.98
CA CYS A 146 0.85 -0.63 10.17
C CYS A 146 0.33 -1.41 11.40
N GLU A 147 -0.54 -2.41 11.23
CA GLU A 147 -0.92 -3.33 12.32
C GLU A 147 0.32 -4.05 12.87
N LEU A 148 1.18 -4.55 11.98
CA LEU A 148 2.40 -5.26 12.37
C LEU A 148 3.36 -4.35 13.12
N VAL A 149 3.60 -3.14 12.62
CA VAL A 149 4.44 -2.16 13.29
C VAL A 149 3.90 -1.84 14.68
N PHE A 150 2.59 -1.65 14.84
CA PHE A 150 2.00 -1.45 16.17
C PHE A 150 2.26 -2.64 17.10
N ARG A 151 2.01 -3.87 16.63
CA ARG A 151 2.18 -5.09 17.42
C ARG A 151 3.63 -5.30 17.83
N LEU A 152 4.60 -4.99 16.97
CA LEU A 152 6.02 -5.04 17.32
C LEU A 152 6.39 -4.03 18.41
N ILE A 153 5.93 -2.77 18.29
CA ILE A 153 6.15 -1.75 19.33
C ILE A 153 5.53 -2.18 20.67
N TRP A 154 4.34 -2.78 20.62
CA TRP A 154 3.64 -3.34 21.76
C TRP A 154 4.47 -4.45 22.43
N GLN A 155 4.89 -5.45 21.65
CA GLN A 155 5.70 -6.58 22.15
C GLN A 155 7.05 -6.15 22.71
N LEU A 156 7.68 -5.12 22.14
CA LEU A 156 8.92 -4.54 22.67
C LEU A 156 8.72 -3.84 24.02
N GLY A 157 7.49 -3.75 24.53
CA GLY A 157 7.15 -3.09 25.79
C GLY A 157 7.22 -1.56 25.70
N CYS A 158 7.17 -1.01 24.48
CA CYS A 158 7.45 0.39 24.21
C CYS A 158 6.21 1.23 23.91
N PHE A 159 5.01 0.65 24.02
CA PHE A 159 3.75 1.34 23.71
C PHE A 159 3.53 2.61 24.54
N GLU A 160 3.97 2.65 25.80
CA GLU A 160 3.83 3.85 26.64
C GLU A 160 4.55 5.07 26.03
N ASN A 161 5.68 4.85 25.35
CA ASN A 161 6.47 5.89 24.71
C ASN A 161 5.94 6.30 23.32
N VAL A 162 4.91 5.61 22.81
CA VAL A 162 4.29 5.95 21.52
C VAL A 162 3.67 7.33 21.61
N THR A 163 4.20 8.26 20.81
CA THR A 163 3.68 9.62 20.72
C THR A 163 2.54 9.69 19.70
N LYS A 164 1.82 10.82 19.70
CA LYS A 164 0.86 11.14 18.64
C LYS A 164 1.50 11.15 17.24
N LYS A 165 2.79 11.48 17.12
CA LYS A 165 3.51 11.48 15.83
C LYS A 165 3.72 10.06 15.28
N CYS A 166 3.80 9.06 16.15
CA CYS A 166 3.84 7.65 15.77
C CYS A 166 2.42 7.10 15.55
N ALA A 167 1.48 7.39 16.45
CA ALA A 167 0.13 6.84 16.41
C ALA A 167 -0.71 7.32 15.21
N VAL A 168 -0.52 8.55 14.74
CA VAL A 168 -1.26 9.10 13.59
C VAL A 168 -0.97 8.36 12.28
N PRO A 169 0.30 8.18 11.85
CA PRO A 169 0.64 7.37 10.68
C PRO A 169 0.16 5.92 10.77
N LEU A 170 0.34 5.27 11.94
CA LEU A 170 -0.10 3.88 12.12
C LEU A 170 -1.62 3.72 11.94
N TYR A 171 -2.41 4.61 12.55
CA TYR A 171 -3.86 4.60 12.34
C TYR A 171 -4.21 4.88 10.87
N CYS A 172 -3.51 5.83 10.23
CA CYS A 172 -3.75 6.17 8.83
C CYS A 172 -3.55 4.96 7.91
N GLY A 173 -2.44 4.23 8.05
CA GLY A 173 -2.17 3.06 7.22
C GLY A 173 -3.16 1.92 7.43
N MET A 174 -3.48 1.60 8.70
CA MET A 174 -4.53 0.63 9.02
C MET A 174 -5.88 1.02 8.40
N MET A 175 -6.22 2.31 8.42
CA MET A 175 -7.46 2.82 7.84
C MET A 175 -7.44 2.73 6.32
N THR A 176 -6.35 3.11 5.65
CA THR A 176 -6.30 3.12 4.18
C THR A 176 -6.33 1.72 3.60
N ASP A 177 -5.58 0.78 4.18
CA ASP A 177 -5.50 -0.58 3.65
C ASP A 177 -6.78 -1.40 3.87
N THR A 178 -7.63 -0.98 4.82
CA THR A 178 -8.94 -1.60 5.06
C THR A 178 -10.12 -0.79 4.50
N GLY A 179 -9.85 0.29 3.76
CA GLY A 179 -10.88 1.17 3.19
C GLY A 179 -11.78 1.79 4.25
N GLY A 180 -11.18 2.27 5.34
CA GLY A 180 -11.91 2.78 6.49
C GLY A 180 -12.54 1.68 7.34
N PHE A 181 -11.88 0.52 7.44
CA PHE A 181 -12.36 -0.66 8.17
C PHE A 181 -13.68 -1.21 7.61
N THR A 182 -13.80 -1.25 6.28
CA THR A 182 -14.99 -1.76 5.57
C THR A 182 -14.73 -3.09 4.86
N TYR A 183 -13.46 -3.48 4.69
CA TYR A 183 -13.04 -4.81 4.26
C TYR A 183 -11.78 -5.25 5.02
N ASN A 184 -11.47 -6.55 5.00
CA ASN A 184 -10.34 -7.16 5.71
C ASN A 184 -10.14 -6.68 7.18
N SER A 185 -11.24 -6.46 7.91
CA SER A 185 -11.22 -5.73 9.19
C SER A 185 -12.14 -6.33 10.26
N THR A 186 -12.48 -7.62 10.16
CA THR A 186 -13.37 -8.30 11.11
C THR A 186 -12.67 -8.80 12.38
N ARG A 187 -11.34 -8.88 12.38
CA ARG A 187 -10.54 -9.36 13.51
C ARG A 187 -10.66 -8.41 14.72
N PRO A 188 -11.04 -8.90 15.92
CA PRO A 188 -11.19 -8.07 17.12
C PRO A 188 -9.91 -7.32 17.52
N GLU A 189 -8.74 -7.89 17.24
CA GLU A 189 -7.44 -7.31 17.55
C GLU A 189 -7.26 -5.94 16.89
N ILE A 190 -7.82 -5.74 15.69
CA ILE A 190 -7.76 -4.46 14.96
C ILE A 190 -8.41 -3.35 15.78
N PHE A 191 -9.61 -3.60 16.31
CA PHE A 191 -10.34 -2.61 17.10
C PHE A 191 -9.74 -2.40 18.49
N PHE A 192 -9.09 -3.43 19.05
CA PHE A 192 -8.27 -3.26 20.25
C PHE A 192 -7.09 -2.32 19.98
N ILE A 193 -6.36 -2.52 18.88
CA ILE A 193 -5.24 -1.66 18.47
C ILE A 193 -5.73 -0.21 18.24
N ILE A 194 -6.85 -0.03 17.53
CA ILE A 194 -7.45 1.30 17.33
C ILE A 194 -7.77 1.95 18.69
N SER A 195 -8.36 1.21 19.63
CA SER A 195 -8.65 1.71 20.97
C SER A 195 -7.36 2.17 21.68
N GLN A 196 -6.29 1.40 21.58
CA GLN A 196 -4.98 1.78 22.12
C GLN A 196 -4.43 3.06 21.44
N LEU A 197 -4.45 3.15 20.11
CA LEU A 197 -4.00 4.34 19.38
C LEU A 197 -4.80 5.61 19.78
N LEU A 198 -6.10 5.47 20.05
CA LEU A 198 -6.94 6.57 20.54
C LEU A 198 -6.52 7.09 21.92
N THR A 199 -5.93 6.26 22.79
CA THR A 199 -5.37 6.70 24.08
C THR A 199 -4.23 7.70 23.90
N LYS A 200 -3.58 7.73 22.73
CA LYS A 200 -2.53 8.70 22.38
C LYS A 200 -3.07 10.03 21.85
N HIS A 201 -4.38 10.27 22.03
CA HIS A 201 -5.08 11.51 21.67
C HIS A 201 -5.00 11.88 20.17
N ILE A 202 -5.00 10.86 19.30
CA ILE A 202 -5.22 11.06 17.87
C ILE A 202 -6.66 11.48 17.60
N ASN A 203 -6.90 12.25 16.53
CA ASN A 203 -8.24 12.57 16.08
C ASN A 203 -8.53 11.76 14.82
N LYS A 204 -9.09 10.56 15.01
CA LYS A 204 -9.36 9.61 13.92
C LYS A 204 -10.24 10.19 12.81
N ASP A 205 -11.21 11.03 13.18
CA ASP A 205 -12.14 11.63 12.22
C ASP A 205 -11.44 12.71 11.39
N LYS A 206 -10.48 13.44 11.98
CA LYS A 206 -9.62 14.37 11.23
C LYS A 206 -8.69 13.61 10.28
N ILE A 207 -8.14 12.48 10.72
CA ILE A 207 -7.30 11.62 9.86
C ILE A 207 -8.12 11.15 8.66
N TYR A 208 -9.32 10.60 8.89
CA TYR A 208 -10.25 10.22 7.82
C TYR A 208 -10.52 11.37 6.85
N ARG A 209 -10.89 12.56 7.34
CA ARG A 209 -11.17 13.71 6.48
C ARG A 209 -9.96 14.17 5.69
N ASN A 210 -8.76 14.13 6.28
CA ASN A 210 -7.55 14.53 5.58
C ASN A 210 -7.19 13.58 4.41
N VAL A 211 -7.59 12.31 4.50
CA VAL A 211 -7.38 11.31 3.43
C VAL A 211 -8.52 11.34 2.41
N TYR A 212 -9.77 11.18 2.86
CA TYR A 212 -10.91 10.93 1.96
C TYR A 212 -11.76 12.18 1.65
N ASN A 213 -11.62 13.26 2.42
CA ASN A 213 -12.34 14.54 2.21
C ASN A 213 -11.38 15.67 1.80
N ASN A 214 -10.33 15.33 1.05
CA ASN A 214 -9.28 16.28 0.64
C ASN A 214 -8.96 16.20 -0.87
N TYR A 215 -9.93 15.77 -1.67
CA TYR A 215 -9.77 15.69 -3.12
C TYR A 215 -10.11 17.02 -3.80
N SER A 216 -9.54 17.22 -4.99
CA SER A 216 -9.85 18.38 -5.85
C SER A 216 -11.28 18.31 -6.42
N GLU A 217 -11.81 19.47 -6.84
CA GLU A 217 -13.05 19.54 -7.61
C GLU A 217 -12.95 18.69 -8.90
N TRP A 218 -11.79 18.73 -9.56
CA TRP A 218 -11.52 17.99 -10.79
C TRP A 218 -11.62 16.48 -10.60
N ARG A 219 -11.07 15.94 -9.50
CA ARG A 219 -11.24 14.54 -9.13
C ARG A 219 -12.71 14.17 -8.97
N MET A 220 -13.51 15.04 -8.35
CA MET A 220 -14.96 14.79 -8.18
C MET A 220 -15.69 14.79 -9.52
N ARG A 221 -15.32 15.68 -10.45
CA ARG A 221 -15.86 15.70 -11.81
C ARG A 221 -15.46 14.45 -12.61
N LEU A 222 -14.20 14.02 -12.50
CA LEU A 222 -13.71 12.77 -13.09
C LEU A 222 -14.50 11.57 -12.56
N THR A 223 -14.75 11.52 -11.26
CA THR A 223 -15.56 10.47 -10.62
C THR A 223 -16.96 10.42 -11.25
N GLY A 224 -17.64 11.56 -11.34
CA GLY A 224 -18.95 11.64 -11.98
C GLY A 224 -18.93 11.22 -13.45
N TYR A 225 -17.89 11.61 -14.20
CA TYR A 225 -17.71 11.22 -15.59
C TYR A 225 -17.52 9.71 -15.75
N VAL A 226 -16.67 9.09 -14.93
CA VAL A 226 -16.46 7.63 -14.96
C VAL A 226 -17.77 6.89 -14.76
N LEU A 227 -18.51 7.24 -13.70
CA LEU A 227 -19.75 6.56 -13.34
C LEU A 227 -20.87 6.77 -14.37
N TYR A 228 -20.94 7.96 -14.97
CA TYR A 228 -22.02 8.31 -15.90
C TYR A 228 -21.74 7.92 -17.36
N GLN A 229 -20.48 7.98 -17.81
CA GLN A 229 -20.13 7.85 -19.23
C GLN A 229 -19.24 6.65 -19.55
N LYS A 230 -18.40 6.18 -18.61
CA LYS A 230 -17.34 5.20 -18.91
C LYS A 230 -17.58 3.82 -18.32
N MET A 231 -18.45 3.72 -17.31
CA MET A 231 -18.77 2.47 -16.64
C MET A 231 -19.59 1.56 -17.56
N VAL A 232 -19.08 0.36 -17.80
CA VAL A 232 -19.75 -0.72 -18.53
C VAL A 232 -20.14 -1.80 -17.53
N VAL A 233 -21.42 -2.17 -17.53
CA VAL A 233 -21.97 -3.21 -16.65
C VAL A 233 -22.19 -4.48 -17.46
N MET A 234 -21.50 -5.57 -17.09
CA MET A 234 -21.68 -6.91 -17.65
C MET A 234 -22.53 -7.73 -16.70
N ALA A 235 -23.83 -7.44 -16.66
CA ALA A 235 -24.77 -7.98 -15.67
C ALA A 235 -24.80 -9.51 -15.62
N GLU A 236 -24.71 -10.18 -16.77
CA GLU A 236 -24.68 -11.66 -16.86
C GLU A 236 -23.49 -12.29 -16.14
N HIS A 237 -22.44 -11.51 -15.89
CA HIS A 237 -21.19 -11.95 -15.26
C HIS A 237 -21.00 -11.34 -13.86
N ASN A 238 -21.99 -10.60 -13.34
CA ASN A 238 -21.87 -9.85 -12.09
C ASN A 238 -20.62 -8.95 -12.05
N ALA A 239 -20.23 -8.40 -13.19
CA ALA A 239 -18.97 -7.67 -13.35
C ALA A 239 -19.21 -6.27 -13.93
N CYS A 240 -18.33 -5.34 -13.60
CA CYS A 240 -18.27 -4.01 -14.20
C CYS A 240 -16.84 -3.69 -14.59
N TYR A 241 -16.67 -2.83 -15.59
CA TYR A 241 -15.38 -2.21 -15.84
C TYR A 241 -15.52 -0.77 -16.33
N PHE A 242 -14.42 -0.03 -16.33
CA PHE A 242 -14.35 1.27 -17.00
C PHE A 242 -12.95 1.53 -17.53
N VAL A 243 -12.88 2.43 -18.52
CA VAL A 243 -11.64 2.84 -19.19
C VAL A 243 -11.39 4.33 -18.96
N LEU A 244 -10.15 4.67 -18.64
CA LEU A 244 -9.64 6.05 -18.59
C LEU A 244 -8.50 6.21 -19.59
N THR A 245 -8.77 6.92 -20.69
CA THR A 245 -7.75 7.28 -21.68
C THR A 245 -6.95 8.49 -21.20
N ARG A 246 -5.78 8.75 -21.78
CA ARG A 246 -5.01 9.96 -21.51
C ARG A 246 -5.77 11.23 -21.89
N GLU A 247 -6.64 11.17 -22.88
CA GLU A 247 -7.52 12.29 -23.20
C GLU A 247 -8.47 12.56 -22.04
N ASP A 248 -9.09 11.52 -21.47
CA ASP A 248 -9.91 11.64 -20.26
C ASP A 248 -9.08 12.24 -19.11
N LEU A 249 -7.89 11.68 -18.84
CA LEU A 249 -7.00 12.14 -17.78
C LEU A 249 -6.63 13.64 -17.95
N ARG A 250 -6.27 14.05 -19.17
CA ARG A 250 -5.96 15.46 -19.47
C ARG A 250 -7.18 16.36 -19.32
N ARG A 251 -8.35 15.93 -19.81
CA ARG A 251 -9.61 16.69 -19.75
C ARG A 251 -10.00 17.03 -18.31
N PHE A 252 -9.69 16.14 -17.36
CA PHE A 252 -10.00 16.33 -15.95
C PHE A 252 -8.79 16.74 -15.11
N HIS A 253 -7.72 17.27 -15.73
CA HIS A 253 -6.54 17.76 -15.01
C HIS A 253 -5.97 16.75 -14.00
N TYR A 254 -5.97 15.47 -14.39
CA TYR A 254 -5.59 14.35 -13.53
C TYR A 254 -4.22 14.54 -12.90
N ILE A 255 -4.14 14.29 -11.59
CA ILE A 255 -2.89 14.09 -10.88
C ILE A 255 -2.79 12.65 -10.33
N LYS A 256 -1.56 12.18 -10.10
CA LYS A 256 -1.33 10.85 -9.51
C LYS A 256 -2.10 10.73 -8.19
N GLY A 257 -2.93 9.70 -8.08
CA GLY A 257 -3.83 9.47 -6.93
C GLY A 257 -5.30 9.79 -7.19
N ASP A 258 -5.65 10.55 -8.23
CA ASP A 258 -7.06 10.93 -8.48
C ASP A 258 -7.96 9.74 -8.86
N ALA A 259 -7.37 8.65 -9.36
CA ALA A 259 -8.08 7.42 -9.72
C ALA A 259 -8.21 6.44 -8.55
N GLU A 260 -7.55 6.73 -7.42
CA GLU A 260 -7.54 5.85 -6.26
C GLU A 260 -8.94 5.70 -5.67
N GLY A 261 -9.32 4.45 -5.39
CA GLY A 261 -10.64 4.10 -4.89
C GLY A 261 -11.77 4.06 -5.93
N LEU A 262 -11.59 4.62 -7.14
CA LEU A 262 -12.67 4.66 -8.15
C LEU A 262 -13.11 3.27 -8.60
N VAL A 263 -12.16 2.32 -8.70
CA VAL A 263 -12.45 0.91 -9.03
C VAL A 263 -13.36 0.22 -8.01
N ASN A 264 -13.49 0.72 -6.77
CA ASN A 264 -14.43 0.15 -5.79
C ASN A 264 -15.87 0.61 -6.01
N MET A 265 -16.11 1.75 -6.66
CA MET A 265 -17.46 2.33 -6.74
C MET A 265 -18.46 1.45 -7.50
N PRO A 266 -18.11 0.80 -8.62
CA PRO A 266 -19.02 -0.11 -9.31
C PRO A 266 -19.48 -1.32 -8.48
N LEU A 267 -18.72 -1.72 -7.45
CA LEU A 267 -19.13 -2.81 -6.52
C LEU A 267 -20.36 -2.43 -5.67
N GLN A 268 -20.75 -1.16 -5.64
CA GLN A 268 -21.98 -0.71 -4.97
C GLN A 268 -23.24 -1.07 -5.76
N ILE A 269 -23.10 -1.46 -7.03
CA ILE A 269 -24.22 -1.97 -7.82
C ILE A 269 -24.63 -3.32 -7.25
N LYS A 270 -25.92 -3.47 -6.93
CA LYS A 270 -26.47 -4.68 -6.33
C LYS A 270 -26.14 -5.90 -7.19
N GLY A 271 -25.44 -6.87 -6.59
CA GLY A 271 -25.09 -8.14 -7.22
C GLY A 271 -23.74 -8.13 -7.95
N THR A 272 -23.11 -6.97 -8.14
CA THR A 272 -21.78 -6.90 -8.75
C THR A 272 -20.74 -7.49 -7.78
N LYS A 273 -20.00 -8.49 -8.26
CA LYS A 273 -18.93 -9.17 -7.54
C LYS A 273 -17.54 -8.69 -7.96
N LEU A 274 -17.39 -8.16 -9.18
CA LEU A 274 -16.11 -7.79 -9.77
C LEU A 274 -16.19 -6.39 -10.39
N SER A 275 -15.14 -5.59 -10.18
CA SER A 275 -14.94 -4.29 -10.81
C SER A 275 -13.51 -4.16 -11.31
N ILE A 276 -13.35 -3.76 -12.57
CA ILE A 276 -12.03 -3.60 -13.23
C ILE A 276 -11.89 -2.16 -13.73
N SER A 277 -10.76 -1.52 -13.46
CA SER A 277 -10.41 -0.25 -14.09
C SER A 277 -9.21 -0.41 -15.01
N LEU A 278 -9.34 0.12 -16.22
CA LEU A 278 -8.26 0.28 -17.19
C LEU A 278 -7.86 1.75 -17.24
N ARG A 279 -6.57 2.04 -17.12
CA ARG A 279 -6.05 3.41 -17.18
C ARG A 279 -4.78 3.45 -18.00
N GLU A 280 -4.75 4.29 -19.03
CA GLU A 280 -3.51 4.54 -19.77
C GLU A 280 -2.45 5.18 -18.87
N ASP A 281 -1.21 4.76 -19.02
CA ASP A 281 -0.07 5.40 -18.38
C ASP A 281 0.06 6.84 -18.86
N THR A 282 0.44 7.75 -17.97
CA THR A 282 0.51 9.19 -18.29
C THR A 282 1.75 9.58 -19.08
N GLU A 283 2.79 8.73 -19.09
CA GLU A 283 4.12 9.04 -19.61
C GLU A 283 4.52 8.14 -20.79
N HIS A 284 4.08 6.87 -20.80
CA HIS A 284 4.54 5.86 -21.76
C HIS A 284 3.42 5.30 -22.63
N ASP A 285 3.62 5.34 -23.96
CA ASP A 285 2.69 4.79 -24.96
C ASP A 285 2.54 3.29 -24.82
N ASN A 286 1.33 2.80 -25.08
CA ASN A 286 0.96 1.39 -25.04
C ASN A 286 1.25 0.72 -23.68
N ILE A 287 1.09 1.47 -22.59
CA ILE A 287 1.09 0.93 -21.23
C ILE A 287 -0.28 1.21 -20.60
N VAL A 288 -0.95 0.13 -20.18
CA VAL A 288 -2.25 0.20 -19.51
C VAL A 288 -2.14 -0.44 -18.14
N TRP A 289 -2.48 0.35 -17.11
CA TRP A 289 -2.63 -0.13 -15.75
C TRP A 289 -4.01 -0.75 -15.56
N VAL A 290 -4.02 -1.96 -15.03
CA VAL A 290 -5.25 -2.68 -14.68
C VAL A 290 -5.38 -2.72 -13.17
N SER A 291 -6.53 -2.35 -12.62
CA SER A 291 -6.84 -2.56 -11.21
C SER A 291 -8.13 -3.35 -11.08
N LEU A 292 -8.14 -4.33 -10.19
CA LEU A 292 -9.25 -5.21 -9.93
C LEU A 292 -9.67 -5.09 -8.47
N ARG A 293 -10.98 -5.04 -8.26
CA ARG A 293 -11.60 -5.14 -6.95
C ARG A 293 -12.75 -6.12 -7.01
N SER A 294 -12.88 -6.94 -5.98
CA SER A 294 -14.01 -7.82 -5.81
C SER A 294 -14.51 -7.86 -4.38
N VAL A 295 -15.66 -8.48 -4.21
CA VAL A 295 -16.23 -8.81 -2.90
C VAL A 295 -16.31 -10.32 -2.74
N ASP A 296 -16.49 -10.75 -1.49
CA ASP A 296 -16.61 -12.14 -1.09
C ASP A 296 -15.40 -12.99 -1.49
N ASP A 297 -15.63 -14.04 -2.29
CA ASP A 297 -14.70 -15.11 -2.61
C ASP A 297 -14.17 -15.06 -4.05
N PHE A 298 -14.47 -14.00 -4.80
CA PHE A 298 -13.98 -13.86 -6.17
C PHE A 298 -12.45 -13.59 -6.16
N PRO A 299 -11.63 -14.42 -6.84
CA PRO A 299 -10.17 -14.32 -6.73
C PRO A 299 -9.57 -13.38 -7.79
N CYS A 300 -9.55 -12.07 -7.51
CA CYS A 300 -8.91 -11.06 -8.37
C CYS A 300 -7.43 -11.33 -8.63
N ASN A 301 -6.70 -11.91 -7.66
CA ASN A 301 -5.27 -12.19 -7.79
C ASN A 301 -4.99 -13.20 -8.89
N LEU A 302 -5.77 -14.29 -8.94
CA LEU A 302 -5.63 -15.32 -9.98
C LEU A 302 -5.99 -14.77 -11.36
N MET A 303 -7.03 -13.94 -11.45
CA MET A 303 -7.39 -13.27 -12.70
C MET A 303 -6.27 -12.31 -13.17
N ALA A 304 -5.66 -11.57 -12.23
CA ALA A 304 -4.56 -10.67 -12.52
C ALA A 304 -3.29 -11.38 -13.00
N GLU A 305 -2.92 -12.48 -12.35
CA GLU A 305 -1.80 -13.34 -12.75
C GLU A 305 -2.03 -13.91 -14.16
N GLN A 306 -3.24 -14.42 -14.43
CA GLN A 306 -3.54 -15.10 -15.69
C GLN A 306 -3.67 -14.17 -16.90
N TYR A 307 -4.29 -12.99 -16.73
CA TYR A 307 -4.66 -12.14 -17.87
C TYR A 307 -3.91 -10.81 -17.94
N PHE A 308 -3.32 -10.32 -16.85
CA PHE A 308 -2.86 -8.93 -16.75
C PHE A 308 -1.39 -8.78 -16.32
N ASN A 309 -0.59 -9.86 -16.39
CA ASN A 309 0.81 -9.90 -15.92
C ASN A 309 0.95 -9.31 -14.52
N GLY A 310 0.00 -9.66 -13.65
CA GLY A 310 -0.23 -8.99 -12.38
C GLY A 310 -0.31 -9.95 -11.19
N GLY A 311 -0.93 -9.46 -10.13
CA GLY A 311 -1.14 -10.20 -8.89
C GLY A 311 -1.69 -9.29 -7.79
N GLY A 312 -1.72 -9.79 -6.56
CA GLY A 312 -2.18 -9.05 -5.39
C GLY A 312 -2.94 -9.92 -4.40
N HIS A 313 -3.87 -9.31 -3.67
CA HIS A 313 -4.75 -10.00 -2.73
C HIS A 313 -6.01 -10.53 -3.41
N LEU A 314 -6.69 -11.46 -2.73
CA LEU A 314 -7.94 -12.08 -3.19
C LEU A 314 -8.93 -11.06 -3.76
N ASN A 315 -9.19 -9.96 -3.02
CA ASN A 315 -10.19 -8.96 -3.39
C ASN A 315 -9.62 -7.65 -3.94
N ALA A 316 -8.29 -7.53 -4.04
CA ALA A 316 -7.60 -6.33 -4.46
C ALA A 316 -6.32 -6.69 -5.19
N SER A 317 -6.35 -6.62 -6.51
CA SER A 317 -5.20 -6.95 -7.36
C SER A 317 -5.01 -5.93 -8.47
N GLY A 318 -3.89 -6.02 -9.17
CA GLY A 318 -3.59 -5.17 -10.30
C GLY A 318 -2.61 -5.82 -11.25
N GLY A 319 -2.37 -5.17 -12.38
CA GLY A 319 -1.48 -5.64 -13.42
C GLY A 319 -1.11 -4.54 -14.39
N ARG A 320 -0.27 -4.90 -15.36
CA ARG A 320 0.20 -4.00 -16.41
C ARG A 320 0.17 -4.73 -17.74
N LEU A 321 -0.51 -4.12 -18.71
CA LEU A 321 -0.52 -4.58 -20.09
C LEU A 321 0.32 -3.64 -20.97
N GLU A 322 1.11 -4.23 -21.85
CA GLU A 322 1.94 -3.52 -22.83
C GLU A 322 1.27 -3.59 -24.20
N CYS A 323 0.14 -2.88 -24.35
CA CYS A 323 -0.71 -2.89 -25.53
C CYS A 323 -1.53 -1.59 -25.63
N SER A 324 -2.33 -1.41 -26.69
CA SER A 324 -3.24 -0.26 -26.80
C SER A 324 -4.40 -0.37 -25.81
N ILE A 325 -5.10 0.75 -25.54
CA ILE A 325 -6.24 0.74 -24.62
C ILE A 325 -7.42 -0.10 -25.15
N GLU A 326 -7.61 -0.14 -26.46
CA GLU A 326 -8.62 -0.96 -27.13
C GLU A 326 -8.29 -2.46 -27.02
N GLU A 327 -7.01 -2.82 -27.18
CA GLU A 327 -6.55 -4.20 -26.98
C GLU A 327 -6.70 -4.62 -25.51
N ALA A 328 -6.37 -3.73 -24.57
CA ALA A 328 -6.55 -3.98 -23.14
C ALA A 328 -8.03 -4.17 -22.76
N GLU A 329 -8.94 -3.36 -23.31
CA GLU A 329 -10.38 -3.50 -23.12
C GLU A 329 -10.90 -4.85 -23.67
N ALA A 330 -10.41 -5.27 -24.83
CA ALA A 330 -10.74 -6.59 -25.40
C ALA A 330 -10.19 -7.75 -24.55
N ILE A 331 -9.00 -7.62 -23.94
CA ILE A 331 -8.47 -8.60 -22.99
C ILE A 331 -9.37 -8.66 -21.74
N VAL A 332 -9.78 -7.51 -21.18
CA VAL A 332 -10.66 -7.47 -20.01
C VAL A 332 -12.01 -8.11 -20.29
N CYS A 333 -12.64 -7.83 -21.44
CA CYS A 333 -13.92 -8.46 -21.80
C CYS A 333 -13.79 -9.99 -21.88
N ARG A 334 -12.74 -10.50 -22.55
CA ARG A 334 -12.47 -11.94 -22.60
C ARG A 334 -12.21 -12.52 -21.22
N ALA A 335 -11.42 -11.85 -20.38
CA ALA A 335 -11.12 -12.30 -19.04
C ALA A 335 -12.39 -12.39 -18.18
N ILE A 336 -13.30 -11.40 -18.27
CA ILE A 336 -14.59 -11.45 -17.57
C ILE A 336 -15.43 -12.62 -18.08
N GLU A 337 -15.55 -12.79 -19.39
CA GLU A 337 -16.34 -13.87 -20.00
C GLU A 337 -15.81 -15.26 -19.66
N GLU A 338 -14.50 -15.46 -19.61
CA GLU A 338 -13.89 -16.76 -19.34
C GLU A 338 -13.81 -17.07 -17.85
N PHE A 339 -13.44 -16.08 -17.03
CA PHE A 339 -13.14 -16.28 -15.62
C PHE A 339 -14.40 -16.26 -14.73
N CYS A 340 -15.45 -15.55 -15.16
CA CYS A 340 -16.73 -15.53 -14.45
C CYS A 340 -17.69 -16.65 -14.90
N LYS A 341 -17.38 -17.38 -15.98
CA LYS A 341 -18.21 -18.51 -16.45
C LYS A 341 -18.30 -19.59 -15.36
N GLY A 342 -19.51 -19.79 -14.84
CA GLY A 342 -19.81 -20.83 -13.85
C GLY A 342 -19.58 -20.44 -12.39
N ARG A 343 -19.50 -19.14 -12.06
CA ARG A 343 -19.30 -18.60 -10.70
C ARG A 343 -20.40 -17.64 -10.25
#